data_AF-A0AAV9JNW7-F1
#
_entry.id   AF-A0AAV9JNW7-F1
#
_cell.length_a   1.000
_cell.length_b   1.000
_cell.length_c   1.000
_cell.angle_alpha   90.00
_cell.angle_beta   90.00
_cell.angle_gamma   90.00
#
_symmetry.space_group_name_H-M   'P 1'
#
loop_
_entity.id
_entity.type
_entity.pdbx_description
1 polymer ?
#
loop_
_entity_poly.entity_id
_entity_poly.type
_entity_poly.pdbx_seq_one_letter_code
_entity_poly.pdbx_strand_id
1 'polypeptide(L)'
;MPSGQPRPPPPLLRLPLELRQQIYAHLLPRGNVSHPLPSVGITSVSHRLPTAALLNIHPQLTDELLAYFYAITTWKLIFSHAFNFFRVDPDLQRLERCTALRWIRKVEIMFFCDILLLKSYPSFGLEKFCEEIGRRAGRACEVLSQAKELRTVTVSWIDTTLTGGWEQKATILRPLRRLAEGRDVTFRIGEINGPEDVDRETFVKAMETVLGEGRKLETGLDGAAEEEEGDPSQLRMLAFDVRQGRQRSGEMRSFCRSCDGCAGAAQHEEGRASAAYETLA
;
A
#
# COMPACT_ATOMS: atom_id res chain seq x y z
N MET A 1 51.40 21.44 -14.28
CA MET A 1 49.99 21.04 -14.52
C MET A 1 49.27 21.13 -13.17
N PRO A 2 48.56 22.22 -12.86
CA PRO A 2 47.96 22.38 -11.54
C PRO A 2 46.81 21.38 -11.39
N SER A 3 46.90 20.66 -10.27
CA SER A 3 45.97 19.69 -9.69
C SER A 3 44.51 20.10 -9.79
N GLY A 4 43.67 19.16 -10.24
CA GLY A 4 42.23 19.32 -10.41
C GLY A 4 41.55 19.77 -9.13
N GLN A 5 41.07 21.02 -9.14
CA GLN A 5 40.15 21.48 -8.11
C GLN A 5 38.86 20.65 -8.18
N PRO A 6 38.32 20.20 -7.04
CA PRO A 6 37.05 19.48 -7.01
C PRO A 6 35.97 20.40 -7.60
N ARG A 7 35.32 19.94 -8.67
CA ARG A 7 34.21 20.68 -9.27
C ARG A 7 33.14 20.86 -8.20
N PRO A 8 32.66 22.09 -7.99
CA PRO A 8 31.65 22.32 -6.98
C PRO A 8 30.37 21.56 -7.38
N PRO A 9 29.60 21.03 -6.40
CA PRO A 9 28.45 20.18 -6.68
C PRO A 9 27.42 20.91 -7.56
N PRO A 10 26.58 20.20 -8.32
CA PRO A 10 25.50 20.80 -9.11
C PRO A 10 24.67 21.81 -8.29
N PRO A 11 24.20 22.93 -8.88
CA PRO A 11 23.47 23.98 -8.15
C PRO A 11 22.28 23.46 -7.35
N LEU A 12 21.53 22.51 -7.91
CA LEU A 12 20.38 21.89 -7.24
C LEU A 12 20.80 21.21 -5.93
N LEU A 13 21.94 20.52 -5.90
CA LEU A 13 22.46 19.82 -4.71
C LEU A 13 23.08 20.76 -3.66
N ARG A 14 23.24 22.05 -3.97
CA ARG A 14 23.66 23.06 -2.99
C ARG A 14 22.49 23.64 -2.20
N LEU A 15 21.26 23.38 -2.63
CA LEU A 15 20.07 23.85 -1.93
C LEU A 15 19.86 23.04 -0.65
N PRO A 16 19.39 23.66 0.45
CA PRO A 16 18.88 22.95 1.61
C PRO A 16 17.83 21.89 1.23
N LEU A 17 17.75 20.83 2.03
CA LEU A 17 16.85 19.70 1.75
C LEU A 17 15.39 20.16 1.64
N GLU A 18 15.00 21.12 2.46
CA GLU A 18 13.64 21.66 2.55
C GLU A 18 13.20 22.28 1.22
N LEU A 19 14.09 23.06 0.58
CA LEU A 19 13.82 23.65 -0.74
C LEU A 19 13.74 22.57 -1.82
N ARG A 20 14.56 21.53 -1.72
CA ARG A 20 14.50 20.40 -2.67
C ARG A 20 13.21 19.59 -2.49
N GLN A 21 12.74 19.42 -1.27
CA GLN A 21 11.45 18.77 -0.99
C GLN A 21 10.26 19.56 -1.57
N GLN A 22 10.31 20.88 -1.55
CA GLN A 22 9.32 21.70 -2.25
C GLN A 22 9.32 21.43 -3.76
N ILE A 23 10.51 21.29 -4.37
CA ILE A 23 10.63 20.89 -5.77
C ILE A 23 10.05 19.48 -5.98
N TYR A 24 10.37 18.52 -5.10
CA TYR A 24 9.87 17.15 -5.19
C TYR A 24 8.34 17.08 -5.08
N ALA A 25 7.71 17.92 -4.26
CA ALA A 25 6.25 18.01 -4.14
C ALA A 25 5.58 18.32 -5.49
N HIS A 26 6.17 19.22 -6.29
CA HIS A 26 5.68 19.53 -7.64
C HIS A 26 5.95 18.40 -8.65
N LEU A 27 7.04 17.65 -8.48
CA LEU A 27 7.40 16.52 -9.35
C LEU A 27 6.60 15.25 -9.04
N LEU A 28 6.00 15.17 -7.85
CA LEU A 28 5.22 14.04 -7.36
C LEU A 28 3.79 14.49 -7.06
N PRO A 29 3.01 14.87 -8.10
CA PRO A 29 1.65 15.34 -7.89
C PRO A 29 0.78 14.25 -7.27
N ARG A 30 -0.15 14.68 -6.43
CA ARG A 30 -1.26 13.83 -5.97
C ARG A 30 -2.00 13.29 -7.20
N GLY A 31 -2.34 12.02 -7.13
CA GLY A 31 -2.95 11.32 -8.24
C GLY A 31 -3.04 9.85 -7.88
N ASN A 32 -4.27 9.41 -7.62
CA ASN A 32 -4.52 8.03 -7.22
C ASN A 32 -4.15 7.08 -8.38
N VAL A 33 -3.12 6.27 -8.18
CA VAL A 33 -2.70 5.25 -9.14
C VAL A 33 -3.22 3.91 -8.66
N SER A 34 -4.20 3.36 -9.38
CA SER A 34 -4.68 2.00 -9.14
C SER A 34 -3.64 0.98 -9.58
N HIS A 35 -3.46 -0.06 -8.77
CA HIS A 35 -2.55 -1.18 -9.00
C HIS A 35 -1.14 -0.74 -9.42
N PRO A 36 -0.46 0.07 -8.57
CA PRO A 36 0.88 0.58 -8.88
C PRO A 36 1.89 -0.55 -9.08
N LEU A 37 1.64 -1.70 -8.42
CA LEU A 37 2.39 -2.93 -8.55
C LEU A 37 1.40 -4.07 -8.87
N PRO A 38 1.12 -4.35 -10.16
CA PRO A 38 0.03 -5.23 -10.59
C PRO A 38 0.11 -6.67 -10.07
N SER A 39 1.27 -7.11 -9.61
CA SER A 39 1.49 -8.45 -9.05
C SER A 39 1.46 -8.49 -7.52
N VAL A 40 1.41 -7.33 -6.86
CA VAL A 40 1.47 -7.19 -5.41
C VAL A 40 0.07 -6.79 -4.93
N GLY A 41 -0.40 -7.32 -3.80
CA GLY A 41 -1.76 -7.09 -3.29
C GLY A 41 -2.17 -5.64 -2.98
N ILE A 42 -1.37 -4.64 -3.38
CA ILE A 42 -1.64 -3.21 -3.24
C ILE A 42 -2.66 -2.78 -4.30
N THR A 43 -3.77 -2.19 -3.86
CA THR A 43 -4.86 -1.78 -4.74
C THR A 43 -4.65 -0.40 -5.32
N SER A 44 -4.05 0.53 -4.55
CA SER A 44 -3.70 1.85 -5.07
C SER A 44 -2.66 2.58 -4.22
N VAL A 45 -2.15 3.69 -4.75
CA VAL A 45 -1.27 4.64 -4.05
C VAL A 45 -1.74 6.07 -4.33
N SER A 46 -1.68 6.95 -3.33
CA SER A 46 -2.27 8.30 -3.40
C SER A 46 -1.52 9.30 -4.31
N HIS A 47 -0.28 9.01 -4.69
CA HIS A 47 0.54 9.89 -5.53
C HIS A 47 1.06 9.14 -6.76
N ARG A 48 1.38 9.89 -7.81
CA ARG A 48 2.03 9.31 -8.99
C ARG A 48 3.43 8.79 -8.64
N LEU A 49 3.76 7.62 -9.19
CA LEU A 49 5.08 7.02 -9.04
C LEU A 49 6.15 7.90 -9.70
N PRO A 50 7.34 8.03 -9.10
CA PRO A 50 8.48 8.67 -9.76
C PRO A 50 8.78 8.02 -11.10
N THR A 51 9.01 8.81 -12.13
CA THR A 51 9.36 8.28 -13.46
C THR A 51 10.80 7.78 -13.50
N ALA A 52 11.10 6.82 -14.37
CA ALA A 52 12.47 6.35 -14.56
C ALA A 52 13.42 7.48 -14.98
N ALA A 53 12.95 8.46 -15.77
CA ALA A 53 13.75 9.62 -16.13
C ALA A 53 14.18 10.43 -14.90
N LEU A 54 13.25 10.64 -13.96
CA LEU A 54 13.49 11.37 -12.72
C LEU A 54 14.45 10.62 -11.78
N LEU A 55 14.29 9.30 -11.68
CA LEU A 55 15.16 8.42 -10.88
C LEU A 55 16.55 8.19 -11.50
N ASN A 56 16.80 8.64 -12.72
CA ASN A 56 18.10 8.48 -13.40
C ASN A 56 18.91 9.79 -13.49
N ILE A 57 18.43 10.89 -12.90
CA ILE A 57 19.12 12.20 -12.96
C ILE A 57 20.42 12.16 -12.15
N HIS A 58 20.35 11.73 -10.88
CA HIS A 58 21.49 11.69 -9.97
C HIS A 58 21.19 10.75 -8.79
N PRO A 59 22.15 9.94 -8.30
CA PRO A 59 21.92 9.00 -7.20
C PRO A 59 21.38 9.68 -5.93
N GLN A 60 22.00 10.78 -5.49
CA GLN A 60 21.53 11.52 -4.31
C GLN A 60 20.09 12.04 -4.45
N LEU A 61 19.71 12.56 -5.63
CA LEU A 61 18.35 13.03 -5.86
C LEU A 61 17.37 11.86 -5.87
N THR A 62 17.79 10.72 -6.38
CA THR A 62 17.00 9.49 -6.43
C THR A 62 16.67 9.02 -5.02
N ASP A 63 17.68 8.95 -4.15
CA ASP A 63 17.51 8.54 -2.75
C ASP A 63 16.59 9.49 -1.98
N GLU A 64 16.82 10.81 -2.12
CA GLU A 64 15.99 11.83 -1.46
C GLU A 64 14.56 11.84 -1.97
N LEU A 65 14.36 11.68 -3.28
CA LEU A 65 13.05 11.70 -3.90
C LEU A 65 12.25 10.45 -3.54
N LEU A 66 12.88 9.27 -3.52
CA LEU A 66 12.23 8.05 -3.04
C LEU A 66 11.88 8.17 -1.56
N ALA A 67 12.80 8.68 -0.73
CA ALA A 67 12.53 8.90 0.69
C ALA A 67 11.34 9.86 0.91
N TYR A 68 11.28 10.94 0.13
CA TYR A 68 10.17 11.90 0.17
C TYR A 68 8.87 11.28 -0.33
N PHE A 69 8.88 10.57 -1.47
CA PHE A 69 7.74 9.85 -2.04
C PHE A 69 7.10 8.91 -1.01
N TYR A 70 7.88 8.00 -0.43
CA TYR A 70 7.38 7.05 0.57
C TYR A 70 6.89 7.73 1.87
N ALA A 71 7.40 8.92 2.19
CA ALA A 71 6.94 9.69 3.35
C ALA A 71 5.57 10.34 3.14
N ILE A 72 5.25 10.78 1.92
CA ILE A 72 3.99 11.47 1.61
C ILE A 72 2.89 10.53 1.12
N THR A 73 3.26 9.41 0.49
CA THR A 73 2.30 8.46 -0.09
C THR A 73 1.55 7.63 0.95
N THR A 74 0.30 7.30 0.63
CA THR A 74 -0.50 6.30 1.34
C THR A 74 -0.76 5.14 0.40
N TRP A 75 -0.50 3.93 0.88
CA TRP A 75 -0.64 2.67 0.13
C TRP A 75 -1.91 1.97 0.58
N LYS A 76 -2.82 1.67 -0.35
CA LYS A 76 -4.14 1.12 -0.04
C LYS A 76 -4.18 -0.38 -0.22
N LEU A 77 -4.75 -1.06 0.77
CA LEU A 77 -5.13 -2.46 0.77
C LEU A 77 -6.64 -2.51 1.00
N ILE A 78 -7.39 -3.05 0.04
CA ILE A 78 -8.81 -3.32 0.23
C ILE A 78 -8.92 -4.76 0.73
N PHE A 79 -9.92 -5.08 1.54
CA PHE A 79 -10.29 -6.45 1.92
C PHE A 79 -11.76 -6.65 1.59
N SER A 80 -12.04 -7.55 0.64
CA SER A 80 -13.39 -7.79 0.13
C SER A 80 -13.53 -9.20 -0.45
N HIS A 81 -14.75 -9.70 -0.58
CA HIS A 81 -14.98 -10.92 -1.35
C HIS A 81 -15.11 -10.68 -2.86
N ALA A 82 -15.53 -9.48 -3.29
CA ALA A 82 -15.84 -9.20 -4.69
C ALA A 82 -14.60 -8.84 -5.54
N PHE A 83 -13.50 -8.44 -4.89
CA PHE A 83 -12.35 -7.94 -5.62
C PHE A 83 -11.30 -9.01 -5.94
N ASN A 84 -10.85 -9.02 -7.19
CA ASN A 84 -9.90 -9.98 -7.74
C ASN A 84 -8.44 -9.83 -7.24
N PHE A 85 -8.10 -8.87 -6.37
CA PHE A 85 -6.71 -8.72 -5.90
C PHE A 85 -6.23 -9.95 -5.12
N PHE A 86 -7.14 -10.69 -4.48
CA PHE A 86 -6.84 -11.99 -3.89
C PHE A 86 -6.52 -13.10 -4.90
N ARG A 87 -6.82 -12.93 -6.18
CA ARG A 87 -6.38 -13.87 -7.23
C ARG A 87 -4.94 -13.61 -7.63
N VAL A 88 -4.45 -12.38 -7.39
CA VAL A 88 -3.11 -11.95 -7.77
C VAL A 88 -2.09 -12.35 -6.71
N ASP A 89 -2.39 -12.09 -5.43
CA ASP A 89 -1.50 -12.40 -4.29
C ASP A 89 -2.34 -12.75 -3.04
N PRO A 90 -3.00 -13.93 -3.01
CA PRO A 90 -3.97 -14.30 -1.96
C PRO A 90 -3.40 -14.27 -0.55
N ASP A 91 -2.15 -14.68 -0.41
CA ASP A 91 -1.45 -14.81 0.88
C ASP A 91 -0.42 -13.68 1.11
N LEU A 92 -0.46 -12.64 0.27
CA LEU A 92 0.44 -11.48 0.31
C LEU A 92 1.94 -11.85 0.28
N GLN A 93 2.30 -12.98 -0.32
CA GLN A 93 3.68 -13.46 -0.41
C GLN A 93 4.55 -12.56 -1.29
N ARG A 94 3.95 -11.97 -2.33
CA ARG A 94 4.69 -11.05 -3.22
C ARG A 94 4.88 -9.70 -2.56
N LEU A 95 3.91 -9.24 -1.76
CA LEU A 95 4.07 -8.05 -0.92
C LEU A 95 5.16 -8.27 0.13
N GLU A 96 5.17 -9.41 0.80
CA GLU A 96 6.18 -9.79 1.80
C GLU A 96 7.61 -9.76 1.22
N ARG A 97 7.77 -10.26 -0.01
CA ARG A 97 9.07 -10.24 -0.71
C ARG A 97 9.37 -8.90 -1.40
N CYS A 98 8.44 -7.96 -1.40
CA CYS A 98 8.61 -6.70 -2.11
C CYS A 98 9.56 -5.77 -1.35
N THR A 99 10.61 -5.32 -2.03
CA THR A 99 11.57 -4.36 -1.46
C THR A 99 10.95 -3.00 -1.14
N ALA A 100 9.78 -2.67 -1.70
CA ALA A 100 9.04 -1.46 -1.35
C ALA A 100 8.48 -1.51 0.08
N LEU A 101 8.17 -2.70 0.60
CA LEU A 101 7.53 -2.89 1.91
C LEU A 101 8.31 -2.23 3.05
N ARG A 102 9.66 -2.28 3.01
CA ARG A 102 10.52 -1.68 4.03
C ARG A 102 10.43 -0.15 4.09
N TRP A 103 9.98 0.49 3.01
CA TRP A 103 9.90 1.94 2.89
C TRP A 103 8.50 2.50 3.16
N ILE A 104 7.47 1.65 3.13
CA ILE A 104 6.08 2.06 3.34
C ILE A 104 5.91 2.66 4.73
N ARG A 105 5.47 3.93 4.78
CA ARG A 105 5.22 4.65 6.04
C ARG A 105 3.76 4.82 6.39
N LYS A 106 2.88 4.89 5.39
CA LYS A 106 1.44 5.10 5.56
C LYS A 106 0.67 4.07 4.75
N VAL A 107 -0.26 3.37 5.41
CA VAL A 107 -1.14 2.39 4.77
C VAL A 107 -2.58 2.74 5.08
N GLU A 108 -3.45 2.54 4.10
CA GLU A 108 -4.90 2.52 4.30
C GLU A 108 -5.39 1.08 4.16
N ILE A 109 -6.00 0.56 5.21
CA ILE A 109 -6.70 -0.73 5.24
C ILE A 109 -8.19 -0.44 5.12
N MET A 110 -8.77 -0.82 3.99
CA MET A 110 -10.19 -0.64 3.71
C MET A 110 -10.92 -1.99 3.75
N PHE A 111 -11.80 -2.16 4.72
CA PHE A 111 -12.72 -3.30 4.77
C PHE A 111 -13.95 -2.99 3.92
N PHE A 112 -14.14 -3.73 2.84
CA PHE A 112 -15.29 -3.57 1.93
C PHE A 112 -16.17 -4.83 2.00
N CYS A 113 -17.17 -4.74 2.87
CA CYS A 113 -18.16 -5.77 3.12
C CYS A 113 -19.30 -5.65 2.09
N ASP A 114 -19.25 -6.49 1.05
CA ASP A 114 -20.21 -6.48 -0.07
C ASP A 114 -21.31 -7.53 0.10
N ILE A 115 -22.56 -7.13 -0.16
CA ILE A 115 -23.74 -7.99 -0.16
C ILE A 115 -23.74 -9.05 -1.26
N LEU A 116 -23.01 -8.84 -2.37
CA LEU A 116 -23.07 -9.71 -3.54
C LEU A 116 -22.75 -11.17 -3.22
N LEU A 117 -21.77 -11.43 -2.35
CA LEU A 117 -21.42 -12.80 -1.97
C LEU A 117 -22.52 -13.46 -1.14
N LEU A 118 -23.04 -12.74 -0.14
CA LEU A 118 -24.08 -13.27 0.76
C LEU A 118 -25.39 -13.53 0.01
N LYS A 119 -25.71 -12.70 -1.00
CA LYS A 119 -26.83 -12.93 -1.91
C LYS A 119 -26.61 -14.13 -2.83
N SER A 120 -25.41 -14.28 -3.38
CA SER A 120 -25.10 -15.36 -4.32
C SER A 120 -25.00 -16.72 -3.64
N TYR A 121 -24.55 -16.75 -2.38
CA TYR A 121 -24.37 -17.96 -1.59
C TYR A 121 -24.93 -17.78 -0.16
N PRO A 122 -26.26 -17.84 0.03
CA PRO A 122 -26.88 -17.64 1.34
C PRO A 122 -26.39 -18.66 2.40
N SER A 123 -26.02 -19.86 1.98
CA SER A 123 -25.46 -20.92 2.84
C SER A 123 -24.06 -20.64 3.36
N PHE A 124 -23.38 -19.60 2.86
CA PHE A 124 -22.07 -19.18 3.35
C PHE A 124 -22.17 -18.58 4.76
N GLY A 125 -23.21 -17.78 5.00
CA GLY A 125 -23.47 -17.14 6.29
C GLY A 125 -22.53 -15.98 6.61
N LEU A 126 -22.96 -15.12 7.54
CA LEU A 126 -22.18 -13.94 7.99
C LEU A 126 -20.90 -14.35 8.75
N GLU A 127 -20.94 -15.47 9.47
CA GLU A 127 -19.80 -15.96 10.25
C GLU A 127 -18.60 -16.28 9.38
N LYS A 128 -18.76 -17.16 8.39
CA LYS A 128 -17.65 -17.53 7.47
C LYS A 128 -17.16 -16.35 6.66
N PHE A 129 -18.04 -15.39 6.38
CA PHE A 129 -17.67 -14.12 5.75
C PHE A 129 -16.73 -13.31 6.63
N CYS A 130 -17.08 -13.10 7.90
CA CYS A 130 -16.23 -12.41 8.85
C CYS A 130 -14.91 -13.16 9.09
N GLU A 131 -14.95 -14.50 9.19
CA GLU A 131 -13.75 -15.33 9.34
C GLU A 131 -12.78 -15.17 8.18
N GLU A 132 -13.26 -15.20 6.93
CA GLU A 132 -12.39 -15.12 5.76
C GLU A 132 -11.77 -13.72 5.60
N ILE A 133 -12.55 -12.64 5.79
CA ILE A 133 -12.00 -11.28 5.80
C ILE A 133 -11.03 -11.12 6.97
N GLY A 134 -11.37 -11.60 8.17
CA GLY A 134 -10.52 -11.56 9.35
C GLY A 134 -9.20 -12.30 9.17
N ARG A 135 -9.22 -13.49 8.54
CA ARG A 135 -8.02 -14.27 8.19
C ARG A 135 -7.10 -13.48 7.26
N ARG A 136 -7.67 -12.84 6.24
CA ARG A 136 -6.94 -12.01 5.26
C ARG A 136 -6.34 -10.76 5.90
N ALA A 137 -7.11 -10.09 6.75
CA ALA A 137 -6.63 -8.97 7.56
C ALA A 137 -5.48 -9.41 8.48
N GLY A 138 -5.59 -10.59 9.08
CA GLY A 138 -4.54 -11.22 9.89
C GLY A 138 -3.24 -11.41 9.12
N ARG A 139 -3.32 -11.97 7.91
CA ARG A 139 -2.15 -12.13 7.05
C ARG A 139 -1.55 -10.79 6.63
N ALA A 140 -2.39 -9.81 6.30
CA ALA A 140 -1.89 -8.47 5.97
C ALA A 140 -1.17 -7.80 7.13
N CYS A 141 -1.70 -7.91 8.35
CA CYS A 141 -1.03 -7.41 9.54
C CYS A 141 0.30 -8.12 9.79
N GLU A 142 0.42 -9.43 9.53
CA GLU A 142 1.70 -10.15 9.60
C GLU A 142 2.72 -9.59 8.61
N VAL A 143 2.33 -9.39 7.35
CA VAL A 143 3.24 -8.85 6.33
C VAL A 143 3.62 -7.40 6.65
N LEU A 144 2.65 -6.55 6.98
CA LEU A 144 2.88 -5.16 7.36
C LEU A 144 3.68 -4.99 8.65
N SER A 145 3.68 -5.99 9.54
CA SER A 145 4.54 -5.98 10.73
C SER A 145 6.04 -5.93 10.36
N GLN A 146 6.42 -6.40 9.16
CA GLN A 146 7.78 -6.37 8.63
C GLN A 146 8.19 -4.99 8.08
N ALA A 147 7.22 -4.10 7.81
CA ALA A 147 7.46 -2.75 7.31
C ALA A 147 7.95 -1.85 8.46
N LYS A 148 9.26 -1.82 8.72
CA LYS A 148 9.88 -1.12 9.87
C LYS A 148 9.56 0.37 9.93
N GLU A 149 9.40 1.02 8.77
CA GLU A 149 9.11 2.45 8.66
C GLU A 149 7.61 2.79 8.73
N LEU A 150 6.72 1.80 8.91
CA LEU A 150 5.29 2.05 9.07
C LEU A 150 5.03 2.90 10.31
N ARG A 151 4.39 4.06 10.11
CA ARG A 151 4.01 5.04 11.15
C ARG A 151 2.51 5.29 11.23
N THR A 152 1.80 5.17 10.11
CA THR A 152 0.37 5.50 10.05
C THR A 152 -0.42 4.37 9.41
N VAL A 153 -1.47 3.94 10.09
CA VAL A 153 -2.46 2.99 9.56
C VAL A 153 -3.83 3.66 9.61
N THR A 154 -4.34 4.02 8.44
CA THR A 154 -5.72 4.48 8.29
C THR A 154 -6.62 3.27 8.11
N VAL A 155 -7.70 3.19 8.88
CA VAL A 155 -8.68 2.11 8.79
C VAL A 155 -9.99 2.67 8.27
N SER A 156 -10.48 2.10 7.17
CA SER A 156 -11.72 2.46 6.52
C SER A 156 -12.67 1.27 6.47
N TRP A 157 -13.95 1.56 6.52
CA TRP A 157 -15.01 0.57 6.58
C TRP A 157 -16.14 0.94 5.62
N ILE A 158 -16.48 0.03 4.72
CA ILE A 158 -17.62 0.17 3.83
C ILE A 158 -18.44 -1.11 3.94
N ASP A 159 -19.67 -0.99 4.44
CA ASP A 159 -20.59 -2.11 4.60
C ASP A 159 -21.88 -1.86 3.84
N THR A 160 -22.05 -2.66 2.80
CA THR A 160 -23.25 -2.65 1.95
C THR A 160 -24.09 -3.91 2.14
N THR A 161 -23.73 -4.77 3.10
CA THR A 161 -24.38 -6.08 3.32
C THR A 161 -25.81 -5.96 3.83
N LEU A 162 -26.13 -4.87 4.56
CA LEU A 162 -27.44 -4.63 5.19
C LEU A 162 -27.94 -5.79 6.08
N THR A 163 -27.04 -6.67 6.53
CA THR A 163 -27.40 -7.84 7.36
C THR A 163 -27.42 -7.54 8.86
N GLY A 164 -27.06 -6.31 9.25
CA GLY A 164 -26.69 -5.97 10.62
C GLY A 164 -25.49 -6.78 11.12
N GLY A 165 -25.47 -7.11 12.40
CA GLY A 165 -24.46 -8.00 13.00
C GLY A 165 -23.10 -7.34 13.21
N TRP A 166 -23.09 -6.04 13.52
CA TRP A 166 -21.88 -5.28 13.77
C TRP A 166 -20.90 -5.98 14.73
N GLU A 167 -21.37 -6.50 15.86
CA GLU A 167 -20.52 -7.20 16.84
C GLU A 167 -19.68 -8.33 16.22
N GLN A 168 -20.29 -9.10 15.30
CA GLN A 168 -19.59 -10.16 14.59
C GLN A 168 -18.61 -9.59 13.56
N LYS A 169 -18.97 -8.52 12.86
CA LYS A 169 -18.12 -7.84 11.87
C LYS A 169 -16.94 -7.10 12.51
N ALA A 170 -17.13 -6.49 13.67
CA ALA A 170 -16.09 -5.82 14.44
C ALA A 170 -14.94 -6.77 14.81
N THR A 171 -15.20 -8.07 14.88
CA THR A 171 -14.13 -9.08 15.08
C THR A 171 -13.08 -9.09 13.97
N ILE A 172 -13.42 -8.64 12.75
CA ILE A 172 -12.48 -8.47 11.62
C ILE A 172 -11.38 -7.48 11.96
N LEU A 173 -11.62 -6.51 12.86
CA LEU A 173 -10.64 -5.50 13.26
C LEU A 173 -9.56 -6.07 14.18
N ARG A 174 -9.83 -7.17 14.91
CA ARG A 174 -8.93 -7.75 15.92
C ARG A 174 -7.46 -7.90 15.48
N PRO A 175 -7.14 -8.33 14.24
CA PRO A 175 -5.76 -8.50 13.84
C PRO A 175 -4.95 -7.19 13.75
N LEU A 176 -5.60 -6.02 13.71
CA LEU A 176 -4.93 -4.71 13.71
C LEU A 176 -4.08 -4.49 14.96
N ARG A 177 -4.45 -5.14 16.08
CA ARG A 177 -3.67 -5.11 17.34
C ARG A 177 -2.21 -5.51 17.12
N ARG A 178 -1.92 -6.45 16.20
CA ARG A 178 -0.55 -6.88 15.86
C ARG A 178 0.33 -5.75 15.33
N LEU A 179 -0.25 -4.78 14.63
CA LEU A 179 0.48 -3.63 14.12
C LEU A 179 0.77 -2.60 15.22
N ALA A 180 -0.04 -2.59 16.27
CA ALA A 180 0.13 -1.72 17.41
C ALA A 180 1.20 -2.27 18.39
N GLU A 181 1.23 -3.59 18.60
CA GLU A 181 2.10 -4.22 19.59
C GLU A 181 3.60 -3.89 19.40
N GLY A 182 4.21 -3.29 20.43
CA GLY A 182 5.65 -2.98 20.45
C GLY A 182 6.12 -1.88 19.49
N ARG A 183 5.21 -1.11 18.87
CA ARG A 183 5.55 -0.12 17.84
C ARG A 183 4.83 1.21 18.04
N ASP A 184 5.49 2.31 17.66
CA ASP A 184 4.87 3.65 17.58
C ASP A 184 4.19 3.81 16.20
N VAL A 185 3.02 3.19 16.08
CA VAL A 185 2.13 3.32 14.92
C VAL A 185 0.88 4.07 15.36
N THR A 186 0.60 5.18 14.67
CA THR A 186 -0.64 5.95 14.83
C THR A 186 -1.73 5.33 13.98
N PHE A 187 -2.88 5.08 14.59
CA PHE A 187 -4.07 4.64 13.88
C PHE A 187 -4.96 5.84 13.56
N ARG A 188 -5.52 5.85 12.36
CA ARG A 188 -6.45 6.88 11.91
C ARG A 188 -7.74 6.24 11.45
N ILE A 189 -8.84 6.96 11.65
CA ILE A 189 -10.13 6.55 11.12
C ILE A 189 -10.35 7.26 9.78
N GLY A 190 -10.44 6.46 8.71
CA GLY A 190 -10.76 6.95 7.38
C GLY A 190 -12.26 6.98 7.12
N GLU A 191 -12.63 6.69 5.87
CA GLU A 191 -14.02 6.60 5.44
C GLU A 191 -14.79 5.49 6.17
N ILE A 192 -15.98 5.80 6.69
CA ILE A 192 -16.92 4.85 7.29
C ILE A 192 -18.26 5.04 6.58
N ASN A 193 -18.68 4.01 5.86
CA ASN A 193 -20.01 3.90 5.27
C ASN A 193 -20.63 2.58 5.72
N GLY A 194 -21.86 2.59 6.20
CA GLY A 194 -22.52 1.39 6.69
C GLY A 194 -24.03 1.57 6.80
N PRO A 195 -24.76 0.49 7.16
CA PRO A 195 -26.14 0.61 7.58
C PRO A 195 -26.26 1.41 8.89
N GLU A 196 -27.48 1.78 9.28
CA GLU A 196 -27.75 2.65 10.45
C GLU A 196 -27.15 2.13 11.78
N ASP A 197 -26.83 0.83 11.87
CA ASP A 197 -26.21 0.20 13.04
C ASP A 197 -24.67 0.32 13.10
N VAL A 198 -24.05 0.91 12.07
CA VAL A 198 -22.60 1.17 12.00
C VAL A 198 -22.36 2.66 11.84
N ASP A 199 -22.46 3.38 12.95
CA ASP A 199 -22.03 4.78 13.01
C ASP A 199 -20.52 4.91 13.31
N ARG A 200 -20.02 6.13 13.15
CA ARG A 200 -18.62 6.44 13.41
C ARG A 200 -18.24 6.18 14.87
N GLU A 201 -19.12 6.46 15.82
CA GLU A 201 -18.84 6.31 17.25
C GLU A 201 -18.68 4.85 17.65
N THR A 202 -19.54 3.98 17.13
CA THR A 202 -19.52 2.53 17.36
C THR A 202 -18.27 1.93 16.73
N PHE A 203 -17.87 2.40 15.54
CA PHE A 203 -16.61 2.02 14.92
C PHE A 203 -15.39 2.45 15.75
N VAL A 204 -15.37 3.70 16.26
CA VAL A 204 -14.31 4.21 17.14
C VAL A 204 -14.18 3.32 18.37
N LYS A 205 -15.29 3.03 19.06
CA LYS A 205 -15.30 2.16 20.26
C LYS A 205 -14.75 0.77 19.97
N ALA A 206 -15.10 0.18 18.83
CA ALA A 206 -14.57 -1.12 18.42
C ALA A 206 -13.05 -1.06 18.17
N MET A 207 -12.58 0.00 17.50
CA MET A 207 -11.16 0.25 17.28
C MET A 207 -10.40 0.43 18.60
N GLU A 208 -10.91 1.24 19.52
CA GLU A 208 -10.34 1.43 20.86
C GLU A 208 -10.27 0.11 21.64
N THR A 209 -11.32 -0.70 21.57
CA THR A 209 -11.36 -2.03 22.21
C THR A 209 -10.27 -2.96 21.67
N VAL A 210 -10.03 -2.93 20.35
CA VAL A 210 -9.00 -3.77 19.70
C VAL A 210 -7.59 -3.28 20.00
N LEU A 211 -7.36 -1.97 19.94
CA LEU A 211 -6.04 -1.36 20.09
C LEU A 211 -5.61 -1.23 21.56
N GLY A 212 -6.57 -1.18 22.48
CA GLY A 212 -6.39 -0.91 23.90
C GLY A 212 -6.44 0.58 24.23
N GLU A 213 -6.97 0.90 25.41
CA GLU A 213 -7.06 2.28 25.93
C GLU A 213 -5.65 2.91 26.02
N GLY A 214 -5.48 4.11 25.45
CA GLY A 214 -4.22 4.88 25.52
C GLY A 214 -3.33 4.83 24.26
N ARG A 215 -3.74 4.17 23.19
CA ARG A 215 -3.04 4.26 21.89
C ARG A 215 -3.52 5.45 21.07
N LYS A 216 -2.62 6.02 20.25
CA LYS A 216 -2.89 7.17 19.36
C LYS A 216 -3.89 6.78 18.27
N LEU A 217 -5.18 6.86 18.57
CA LEU A 217 -6.27 6.84 17.60
C LEU A 217 -6.63 8.29 17.27
N GLU A 218 -6.27 8.74 16.08
CA GLU A 218 -6.58 10.09 15.61
C GLU A 218 -7.86 10.05 14.75
N THR A 219 -8.82 10.89 15.12
CA THR A 219 -9.99 11.20 14.28
C THR A 219 -9.57 12.25 13.25
N GLY A 220 -9.04 11.82 12.11
CA GLY A 220 -8.61 12.75 11.06
C GLY A 220 -8.62 12.14 9.67
N LEU A 221 -9.32 12.81 8.74
CA LEU A 221 -9.24 12.58 7.29
C LEU A 221 -8.10 13.42 6.73
N ASP A 222 -6.87 12.97 6.93
CA ASP A 222 -5.71 13.65 6.34
C ASP A 222 -5.37 13.00 4.99
N GLY A 223 -5.96 13.54 3.92
CA GLY A 223 -5.58 13.19 2.54
C GLY A 223 -6.70 12.90 1.53
N ALA A 224 -7.97 13.15 1.86
CA ALA A 224 -9.11 13.00 0.93
C ALA A 224 -10.19 14.10 1.04
N ALA A 225 -9.96 15.19 1.78
CA ALA A 225 -10.97 16.24 1.99
C ALA A 225 -10.38 17.66 1.96
N GLU A 226 -9.52 17.93 0.99
CA GLU A 226 -9.53 19.24 0.34
C GLU A 226 -10.02 19.00 -1.09
N GLU A 227 -11.30 18.60 -1.16
CA GLU A 227 -12.07 18.59 -2.38
C GLU A 227 -12.41 20.05 -2.70
N GLU A 228 -11.57 20.70 -3.50
CA GLU A 228 -12.04 21.86 -4.26
C GLU A 228 -13.22 21.42 -5.13
N GLU A 229 -14.29 22.22 -5.11
CA GLU A 229 -15.56 21.99 -5.78
C GLU A 229 -15.41 21.32 -7.16
N GLY A 230 -15.84 20.06 -7.27
CA GLY A 230 -16.06 19.40 -8.56
C GLY A 230 -15.46 18.00 -8.74
N ASP A 231 -15.41 17.14 -7.71
CA ASP A 231 -14.77 15.82 -7.84
C ASP A 231 -15.73 14.70 -8.34
N PRO A 232 -15.45 14.04 -9.48
CA PRO A 232 -16.17 12.86 -9.98
C PRO A 232 -15.76 11.55 -9.25
N SER A 233 -15.37 11.63 -7.97
CA SER A 233 -15.02 10.47 -7.13
C SER A 233 -16.25 9.69 -6.65
N GLN A 234 -17.46 10.22 -6.83
CA GLN A 234 -18.69 9.42 -6.78
C GLN A 234 -18.67 8.39 -7.92
N LEU A 235 -18.37 7.14 -7.56
CA LEU A 235 -18.63 5.95 -8.37
C LEU A 235 -17.78 5.83 -9.65
N ARG A 236 -16.47 5.64 -9.51
CA ARG A 236 -15.73 4.75 -10.43
C ARG A 236 -15.17 3.55 -9.70
N MET A 237 -16.08 2.61 -9.40
CA MET A 237 -15.71 1.21 -9.31
C MET A 237 -15.12 0.79 -10.66
N LEU A 238 -13.80 0.90 -10.81
CA LEU A 238 -13.10 0.24 -11.90
C LEU A 238 -12.98 -1.24 -11.52
N ALA A 239 -14.06 -1.98 -11.81
CA ALA A 239 -13.96 -3.40 -12.08
C ALA A 239 -12.91 -3.57 -13.19
N PHE A 240 -11.89 -4.37 -12.91
CA PHE A 240 -10.79 -4.59 -13.84
C PHE A 240 -11.31 -5.25 -15.14
N ASP A 241 -11.03 -4.64 -16.30
CA ASP A 241 -11.06 -5.33 -17.59
C ASP A 241 -9.73 -6.06 -17.78
N VAL A 242 -9.79 -7.39 -17.81
CA VAL A 242 -8.65 -8.33 -17.92
C VAL A 242 -7.78 -8.05 -19.17
N ARG A 243 -8.26 -7.28 -20.15
CA ARG A 243 -7.56 -6.99 -21.40
C ARG A 243 -6.44 -5.94 -21.31
N GLN A 244 -6.37 -5.13 -20.25
CA GLN A 244 -5.34 -4.08 -20.13
C GLN A 244 -3.95 -4.58 -19.69
N GLY A 245 -3.83 -5.85 -19.27
CA GLY A 245 -2.58 -6.44 -18.77
C GLY A 245 -1.46 -6.66 -19.80
N ARG A 246 -1.69 -6.40 -21.10
CA ARG A 246 -0.71 -6.69 -22.17
C ARG A 246 0.13 -5.50 -22.65
N GLN A 247 -0.16 -4.26 -22.25
CA GLN A 247 0.49 -3.09 -22.87
C GLN A 247 1.54 -2.34 -22.02
N ARG A 248 1.75 -2.66 -20.73
CA ARG A 248 2.61 -1.84 -19.84
C ARG A 248 3.86 -2.52 -19.27
N SER A 249 4.27 -3.67 -19.80
CA SER A 249 5.36 -4.48 -19.22
C SER A 249 6.78 -3.89 -19.39
N GLY A 250 6.96 -2.77 -20.10
CA GLY A 250 8.28 -2.20 -20.42
C GLY A 250 8.91 -1.31 -19.34
N GLU A 251 8.12 -0.53 -18.59
CA GLU A 251 8.67 0.55 -17.74
C GLU A 251 8.98 0.12 -16.29
N MET A 252 8.40 -0.99 -15.84
CA MET A 252 8.36 -1.33 -14.40
C MET A 252 9.59 -2.10 -13.88
N ARG A 253 10.47 -2.60 -14.75
CA ARG A 253 11.67 -3.32 -14.32
C ARG A 253 12.69 -2.42 -13.58
N SER A 254 12.58 -1.10 -13.66
CA SER A 254 13.52 -0.19 -12.99
C SER A 254 13.18 0.07 -11.52
N PHE A 255 11.89 0.11 -11.13
CA PHE A 255 11.48 0.46 -9.76
C PHE A 255 11.95 -0.57 -8.71
N CYS A 256 12.00 -1.85 -9.06
CA CYS A 256 12.53 -2.89 -8.17
C CYS A 256 14.05 -3.08 -8.26
N ARG A 257 14.71 -2.65 -9.35
CA ARG A 257 16.16 -2.81 -9.55
C ARG A 257 17.00 -1.68 -8.97
N SER A 258 16.43 -0.48 -8.81
CA SER A 258 17.21 0.69 -8.39
C SER A 258 17.70 0.65 -6.94
N CYS A 259 17.42 -0.42 -6.18
CA CYS A 259 17.86 -0.58 -4.79
C CYS A 259 19.11 -1.47 -4.60
N ASP A 260 19.66 -2.06 -5.66
CA ASP A 260 20.79 -3.02 -5.57
C ASP A 260 22.12 -2.43 -6.10
N GLY A 261 22.42 -1.20 -5.71
CA GLY A 261 23.54 -0.43 -6.26
C GLY A 261 24.68 -0.15 -5.28
N CYS A 262 25.15 -1.13 -4.47
CA CYS A 262 26.45 -1.04 -3.78
C CYS A 262 26.89 -2.39 -3.18
N ALA A 263 27.44 -3.28 -4.01
CA ALA A 263 28.42 -4.30 -3.58
C ALA A 263 29.18 -4.87 -4.78
N GLY A 264 30.47 -4.55 -4.85
CA GLY A 264 31.56 -5.46 -5.24
C GLY A 264 31.50 -6.14 -6.61
N ALA A 265 32.25 -5.58 -7.55
CA ALA A 265 32.79 -6.31 -8.69
C ALA A 265 33.68 -7.49 -8.24
N ALA A 266 33.44 -8.68 -8.80
CA ALA A 266 34.47 -9.68 -9.02
C ALA A 266 34.05 -10.54 -10.23
N GLN A 267 34.89 -10.47 -11.26
CA GLN A 267 34.83 -11.25 -12.49
C GLN A 267 35.12 -12.72 -12.20
N HIS A 268 34.44 -13.64 -12.89
CA HIS A 268 35.15 -14.70 -13.63
C HIS A 268 34.24 -15.35 -14.67
N GLU A 269 34.86 -15.58 -15.82
CA GLU A 269 34.34 -16.04 -17.10
C GLU A 269 34.03 -17.55 -17.18
N GLU A 270 33.25 -17.85 -18.24
CA GLU A 270 33.24 -19.06 -19.07
C GLU A 270 32.52 -20.34 -18.59
N GLY A 271 31.68 -20.88 -19.51
CA GLY A 271 31.16 -22.24 -19.41
C GLY A 271 29.92 -22.52 -20.25
N ARG A 272 30.12 -22.86 -21.53
CA ARG A 272 29.10 -23.31 -22.49
C ARG A 272 28.33 -24.57 -22.05
N ALA A 273 27.08 -24.62 -22.54
CA ALA A 273 26.36 -25.76 -23.11
C ALA A 273 25.57 -26.75 -22.22
N SER A 274 24.35 -26.97 -22.72
CA SER A 274 23.70 -28.27 -22.96
C SER A 274 22.51 -28.67 -22.07
N ALA A 275 21.58 -29.32 -22.75
CA ALA A 275 20.22 -29.67 -22.39
C ALA A 275 20.10 -30.98 -21.61
N ALA A 276 18.95 -31.16 -20.93
CA ALA A 276 18.18 -32.39 -20.64
C ALA A 276 17.17 -32.01 -19.52
N TYR A 277 15.85 -32.01 -19.68
CA TYR A 277 14.92 -33.15 -19.77
C TYR A 277 15.34 -34.38 -18.96
N GLU A 278 14.79 -34.50 -17.74
CA GLU A 278 14.19 -35.71 -17.12
C GLU A 278 13.75 -35.35 -15.68
N THR A 279 12.47 -35.40 -15.31
CA THR A 279 11.65 -36.57 -14.91
C THR A 279 11.87 -36.99 -13.45
N LEU A 280 10.79 -36.81 -12.66
CA LEU A 280 10.34 -37.54 -11.45
C LEU A 280 11.24 -37.62 -10.20
N ALA A 281 10.74 -37.03 -9.11
CA ALA A 281 10.17 -37.77 -7.98
C ALA A 281 9.07 -36.94 -7.31
#